data_AF-A0A7S3PRV8-F1
#
_entry.id   AF-A0A7S3PRV8-F1
#
_cell.length_a   1.000
_cell.length_b   1.000
_cell.length_c   1.000
_cell.angle_alpha   90.00
_cell.angle_beta   90.00
_cell.angle_gamma   90.00
#
_symmetry.space_group_name_H-M   'P 1'
#
loop_
_entity.id
_entity.type
_entity.pdbx_description
1 polymer ?
#
loop_
_entity_poly.entity_id
_entity_poly.type
_entity_poly.pdbx_seq_one_letter_code
_entity_poly.pdbx_strand_id
1 'polypeptide(L)'
;YHQVRKYMLRLHENNHPKHWRPSLLLLVDQANVNLNLLHFCNVLKKGGLFVLGNTYTDIDELKNLSQIRQMWLKLFDEEGIKAIPEVSVSGSVHDGFLQLSILAGLGGMKPNTVIVNFSGNFGKVFRQQGNSKNVGHIRDRSSLSVDPTFENKEEFSRTLLDILDVQKNVVVACNFDIETYSS
;
A
#
# COMPACT_ATOMS: atom_id res chain seq x y z
N TYR A 1 -4.80 -2.29 27.39
CA TYR A 1 -5.44 -1.14 26.70
C TYR A 1 -5.08 0.22 27.31
N HIS A 2 -5.36 0.49 28.60
CA HIS A 2 -5.04 1.80 29.23
C HIS A 2 -3.58 2.23 29.12
N GLN A 3 -2.64 1.30 29.30
CA GLN A 3 -1.21 1.57 29.22
C GLN A 3 -0.79 2.09 27.84
N VAL A 4 -1.27 1.44 26.78
CA VAL A 4 -0.97 1.82 25.38
C VAL A 4 -1.50 3.23 25.10
N ARG A 5 -2.75 3.51 25.47
CA ARG A 5 -3.34 4.85 25.32
C ARG A 5 -2.54 5.92 26.06
N LYS A 6 -2.14 5.66 27.32
CA LYS A 6 -1.35 6.60 28.13
C LYS A 6 -0.01 6.93 27.46
N TYR A 7 0.65 5.95 26.86
CA TYR A 7 1.90 6.17 26.13
C TYR A 7 1.68 6.90 24.80
N MET A 8 0.61 6.58 24.07
CA MET A 8 0.24 7.29 22.84
C MET A 8 0.06 8.80 23.05
N LEU A 9 -0.59 9.19 24.15
CA LEU A 9 -0.80 10.60 24.49
C LEU A 9 0.49 11.34 24.89
N ARG A 10 1.55 10.62 25.23
CA ARG A 10 2.87 11.18 25.57
C ARG A 10 3.82 11.20 24.38
N LEU A 11 3.44 10.56 23.28
CA LEU A 11 4.28 10.47 22.09
C LEU A 11 4.15 11.77 21.30
N HIS A 12 5.23 12.55 21.32
CA HIS A 12 5.38 13.74 20.47
C HIS A 12 6.33 13.41 19.32
N GLU A 13 6.11 14.02 18.15
CA GLU A 13 7.01 13.91 17.00
C GLU A 13 8.34 14.61 17.32
N ASN A 14 9.33 13.84 17.80
CA ASN A 14 10.68 14.32 17.99
C ASN A 14 11.49 14.08 16.71
N ASN A 15 11.45 15.06 15.80
CA ASN A 15 12.08 15.00 14.47
C ASN A 15 13.58 15.34 14.49
N HIS A 16 14.33 14.83 15.48
CA HIS A 16 15.78 14.99 15.46
C HIS A 16 16.38 14.01 14.43
N PRO A 17 17.19 14.47 13.44
CA PRO A 17 17.67 13.63 12.34
C PRO A 17 18.40 12.35 12.78
N LYS A 18 19.14 12.41 13.90
CA LYS A 18 19.87 11.26 14.46
C LYS A 18 18.98 10.11 14.95
N HIS A 19 17.68 10.34 15.13
CA HIS A 19 16.74 9.35 15.65
C HIS A 19 15.71 8.88 14.62
N TRP A 20 15.90 9.27 13.35
CA TRP A 20 14.98 8.86 12.30
C TRP A 20 14.90 7.33 12.22
N ARG A 21 13.66 6.82 12.17
CA ARG A 21 13.34 5.41 11.91
C ARG A 21 12.24 5.33 10.86
N PRO A 22 12.32 4.35 9.94
CA PRO A 22 11.29 4.18 8.94
C PRO A 22 9.98 3.74 9.61
N SER A 23 8.94 4.53 9.40
CA SER A 23 7.55 4.16 9.70
C SER A 23 6.81 4.12 8.37
N LEU A 24 6.41 2.92 7.95
CA LEU A 24 6.02 2.62 6.58
C LEU A 24 4.49 2.71 6.41
N LEU A 25 4.05 3.29 5.30
CA LEU A 25 2.70 3.17 4.76
C LEU A 25 2.81 2.54 3.36
N LEU A 26 2.36 1.31 3.18
CA LEU A 26 2.28 0.68 1.87
C LEU A 26 0.89 0.94 1.29
N LEU A 27 0.84 1.61 0.14
CA LEU A 27 -0.39 1.88 -0.60
C LEU A 27 -0.68 0.73 -1.55
N VAL A 28 -1.88 0.15 -1.42
CA VAL A 28 -2.33 -1.00 -2.20
C VAL A 28 -3.76 -0.75 -2.65
N ASP A 29 -4.05 -1.15 -3.88
CA ASP A 29 -5.41 -1.24 -4.40
C ASP A 29 -5.91 -2.69 -4.26
N GLN A 30 -7.23 -2.89 -4.18
CA GLN A 30 -7.89 -4.18 -3.98
C GLN A 30 -7.33 -5.31 -4.85
N ALA A 31 -7.01 -5.00 -6.10
CA ALA A 31 -6.53 -5.95 -7.11
C ALA A 31 -5.05 -6.34 -6.98
N ASN A 32 -4.24 -5.52 -6.29
CA ASN A 32 -2.79 -5.44 -6.50
C ASN A 32 -1.97 -5.76 -5.25
N VAL A 33 -2.34 -6.84 -4.55
CA VAL A 33 -1.65 -7.26 -3.33
C VAL A 33 -0.47 -8.15 -3.67
N ASN A 34 0.76 -7.63 -3.49
CA ASN A 34 1.97 -8.41 -3.69
C ASN A 34 2.57 -8.89 -2.34
N LEU A 35 2.57 -10.20 -2.10
CA LEU A 35 3.11 -10.80 -0.87
C LEU A 35 4.61 -10.59 -0.71
N ASN A 36 5.39 -10.63 -1.78
CA ASN A 36 6.84 -10.37 -1.72
C ASN A 36 7.12 -8.94 -1.25
N LEU A 37 6.33 -7.96 -1.73
CA LEU A 37 6.43 -6.57 -1.30
C LEU A 37 6.02 -6.40 0.17
N LEU A 38 4.96 -7.07 0.60
CA LEU A 38 4.53 -7.10 2.01
C LEU A 38 5.63 -7.66 2.93
N HIS A 39 6.24 -8.78 2.56
CA HIS A 39 7.37 -9.39 3.30
C HIS A 39 8.59 -8.47 3.33
N PHE A 40 8.92 -7.85 2.19
CA PHE A 40 9.99 -6.86 2.11
C PHE A 40 9.75 -5.69 3.08
N CYS A 41 8.54 -5.14 3.11
CA CYS A 41 8.17 -4.06 4.04
C CYS A 41 8.23 -4.52 5.51
N ASN A 42 7.83 -5.76 5.79
CA ASN A 42 7.87 -6.35 7.13
C ASN A 42 9.31 -6.48 7.67
N VAL A 43 10.27 -6.78 6.80
CA VAL A 43 11.71 -6.79 7.11
C VAL A 43 12.24 -5.35 7.23
N LEU A 44 11.89 -4.49 6.28
CA LEU A 44 12.38 -3.10 6.20
C LEU A 44 12.04 -2.27 7.43
N LYS A 45 10.84 -2.42 8.00
CA LYS A 45 10.43 -1.65 9.19
C LYS A 45 11.33 -1.91 10.42
N LYS A 46 12.02 -3.06 10.50
CA LYS A 46 12.90 -3.46 11.63
C LYS A 46 12.27 -3.24 13.03
N GLY A 47 10.96 -3.40 13.14
CA GLY A 47 10.18 -3.19 14.38
C GLY A 47 9.46 -1.84 14.49
N GLY A 48 9.64 -0.94 13.54
CA GLY A 48 8.87 0.30 13.40
C GLY A 48 7.42 0.07 12.98
N LEU A 49 6.64 1.16 12.91
CA LEU A 49 5.27 1.14 12.46
C LEU A 49 5.20 0.70 10.99
N PHE A 50 4.24 -0.17 10.68
CA PHE A 50 3.89 -0.53 9.32
C PHE A 50 2.38 -0.53 9.17
N VAL A 51 1.90 0.32 8.27
CA VAL A 51 0.50 0.46 7.91
C VAL A 51 0.33 -0.02 6.48
N LEU A 52 -0.69 -0.85 6.25
CA LEU A 52 -1.17 -1.17 4.91
C LEU A 52 -2.38 -0.27 4.64
N GLY A 53 -2.25 0.65 3.68
CA GLY A 53 -3.34 1.52 3.25
C GLY A 53 -3.99 0.95 2.00
N ASN A 54 -5.22 0.46 2.14
CA ASN A 54 -6.03 -0.03 1.03
C ASN A 54 -7.10 1.00 0.65
N THR A 55 -7.26 1.29 -0.65
CA THR A 55 -8.31 2.18 -1.16
C THR A 55 -9.31 1.43 -2.02
N TYR A 56 -10.57 1.86 -1.92
CA TYR A 56 -11.72 1.29 -2.60
C TYR A 56 -12.46 2.41 -3.33
N THR A 57 -12.86 2.18 -4.58
CA THR A 57 -13.58 3.19 -5.36
C THR A 57 -15.09 3.16 -5.19
N ASP A 58 -15.64 1.99 -4.83
CA ASP A 58 -17.08 1.79 -4.70
C ASP A 58 -17.56 2.00 -3.25
N ILE A 59 -18.57 2.86 -3.09
CA ILE A 59 -19.19 3.19 -1.80
C ILE A 59 -19.97 2.01 -1.24
N ASP A 60 -20.49 1.09 -2.07
CA ASP A 60 -21.20 -0.08 -1.58
C ASP A 60 -20.30 -1.02 -0.75
N GLU A 61 -18.98 -0.95 -0.95
CA GLU A 61 -17.99 -1.67 -0.15
C GLU A 61 -17.89 -1.17 1.29
N LEU A 62 -18.43 0.02 1.58
CA LEU A 62 -18.53 0.55 2.93
C LEU A 62 -19.23 -0.43 3.89
N LYS A 63 -20.21 -1.18 3.37
CA LYS A 63 -20.98 -2.19 4.13
C LYS A 63 -20.10 -3.34 4.61
N ASN A 64 -19.00 -3.62 3.92
CA ASN A 64 -18.11 -4.75 4.16
C ASN A 64 -16.78 -4.34 4.84
N LEU A 65 -16.59 -3.07 5.20
CA LEU A 65 -15.31 -2.58 5.75
C LEU A 65 -14.80 -3.39 6.95
N SER A 66 -15.69 -3.79 7.86
CA SER A 66 -15.31 -4.59 9.03
C SER A 66 -14.75 -5.95 8.61
N GLN A 67 -15.38 -6.60 7.63
CA GLN A 67 -14.97 -7.89 7.08
C GLN A 67 -13.66 -7.76 6.30
N ILE A 68 -13.51 -6.71 5.50
CA ILE A 68 -12.27 -6.39 4.77
C ILE A 68 -11.11 -6.23 5.76
N ARG A 69 -11.30 -5.46 6.83
CA ARG A 69 -10.24 -5.29 7.85
C ARG A 69 -9.89 -6.60 8.54
N GLN A 70 -10.89 -7.44 8.85
CA GLN A 70 -10.65 -8.76 9.43
C GLN A 70 -9.90 -9.70 8.48
N MET A 71 -10.22 -9.64 7.17
CA MET A 71 -9.51 -10.39 6.14
C MET A 71 -8.02 -10.02 6.11
N TRP A 72 -7.70 -8.73 6.13
CA TRP A 72 -6.32 -8.26 6.19
C TRP A 72 -5.58 -8.70 7.46
N LEU A 73 -6.22 -8.57 8.62
CA LEU A 73 -5.63 -9.05 9.88
C LEU A 73 -5.34 -10.55 9.82
N LYS A 74 -6.27 -11.35 9.28
CA LYS A 74 -6.07 -12.78 9.12
C LYS A 74 -4.91 -13.09 8.17
N LEU A 75 -4.81 -12.40 7.03
CA LEU A 75 -3.67 -12.53 6.10
C LEU A 75 -2.34 -12.21 6.81
N PHE A 76 -2.31 -11.13 7.59
CA PHE A 76 -1.11 -10.76 8.34
C PHE A 76 -0.71 -11.80 9.37
N ASP A 77 -1.69 -12.39 10.08
CA ASP A 77 -1.43 -13.46 11.04
C ASP A 77 -0.91 -14.73 10.36
N GLU A 78 -1.48 -15.11 9.21
CA GLU A 78 -1.06 -16.26 8.41
C GLU A 78 0.37 -16.10 7.85
N GLU A 79 0.72 -14.90 7.38
CA GLU A 79 2.03 -14.57 6.81
C GLU A 79 3.08 -14.13 7.87
N GLY A 80 2.69 -14.02 9.14
CA GLY A 80 3.59 -13.55 10.22
C GLY A 80 4.01 -12.08 10.08
N ILE A 81 3.17 -11.26 9.44
CA ILE A 81 3.41 -9.84 9.19
C ILE A 81 2.82 -8.99 10.31
N LYS A 82 3.60 -8.04 10.83
CA LYS A 82 3.13 -7.11 11.87
C LYS A 82 2.78 -5.76 11.25
N ALA A 83 1.54 -5.62 10.80
CA ALA A 83 1.03 -4.41 10.16
C ALA A 83 -0.36 -4.02 10.67
N ILE A 84 -0.73 -2.75 10.50
CA ILE A 84 -2.07 -2.24 10.78
C ILE A 84 -2.79 -2.01 9.45
N PRO A 85 -3.97 -2.61 9.21
CA PRO A 85 -4.74 -2.33 8.01
C PRO A 85 -5.57 -1.05 8.20
N GLU A 86 -5.38 -0.12 7.28
CA GLU A 86 -6.22 1.06 7.07
C GLU A 86 -6.92 0.97 5.72
N VAL A 87 -8.18 1.37 5.71
CA VAL A 87 -9.03 1.28 4.54
C VAL A 87 -9.66 2.65 4.30
N SER A 88 -9.55 3.15 3.07
CA SER A 88 -10.20 4.38 2.59
C SER A 88 -11.17 4.03 1.46
N VAL A 89 -12.24 4.81 1.35
CA VAL A 89 -13.20 4.75 0.25
C VAL A 89 -13.26 6.14 -0.39
N SER A 90 -13.03 6.24 -1.69
CA SER A 90 -12.90 7.51 -2.41
C SER A 90 -13.37 7.35 -3.87
N GLY A 91 -13.67 8.45 -4.56
CA GLY A 91 -14.09 8.39 -5.97
C GLY A 91 -12.99 7.97 -6.95
N SER A 92 -11.72 8.03 -6.53
CA SER A 92 -10.56 7.63 -7.31
C SER A 92 -9.49 6.99 -6.40
N VAL A 93 -8.62 6.16 -6.98
CA VAL A 93 -7.46 5.56 -6.27
C VAL A 93 -6.52 6.66 -5.79
N HIS A 94 -6.25 7.65 -6.64
CA HIS A 94 -5.47 8.84 -6.31
C HIS A 94 -5.94 9.52 -5.01
N ASP A 95 -7.22 9.86 -4.92
CA ASP A 95 -7.75 10.60 -3.77
C ASP A 95 -7.71 9.75 -2.49
N GLY A 96 -7.95 8.45 -2.61
CA GLY A 96 -7.87 7.54 -1.47
C GLY A 96 -6.45 7.36 -0.96
N PHE A 97 -5.48 7.26 -1.87
CA PHE A 97 -4.05 7.25 -1.52
C PHE A 97 -3.61 8.55 -0.87
N LEU A 98 -4.09 9.70 -1.34
CA LEU A 98 -3.83 10.98 -0.71
C LEU A 98 -4.45 11.05 0.69
N GLN A 99 -5.71 10.63 0.85
CA GLN A 99 -6.38 10.56 2.15
C GLN A 99 -5.61 9.68 3.14
N LEU A 100 -5.21 8.48 2.73
CA LEU A 100 -4.39 7.58 3.55
C LEU A 100 -3.04 8.22 3.87
N SER A 101 -2.40 8.86 2.90
CA SER A 101 -1.11 9.53 3.11
C SER A 101 -1.21 10.66 4.13
N ILE A 102 -2.33 11.37 4.23
CA ILE A 102 -2.51 12.47 5.20
C ILE A 102 -2.98 11.93 6.56
N LEU A 103 -3.93 11.01 6.56
CA LEU A 103 -4.70 10.63 7.75
C LEU A 103 -4.16 9.42 8.49
N ALA A 104 -3.31 8.59 7.86
CA ALA A 104 -2.84 7.36 8.45
C ALA A 104 -2.05 7.55 9.75
N GLY A 105 -2.26 6.62 10.68
CA GLY A 105 -1.65 6.64 12.00
C GLY A 105 -2.48 7.35 13.07
N LEU A 106 -1.91 7.51 14.27
CA LEU A 106 -2.60 8.09 15.42
C LEU A 106 -1.63 8.89 16.30
N GLY A 107 -1.93 10.17 16.53
CA GLY A 107 -1.07 11.05 17.33
C GLY A 107 0.34 11.15 16.74
N GLY A 108 1.37 10.90 17.54
CA GLY A 108 2.77 10.85 17.08
C GLY A 108 3.18 9.53 16.40
N MET A 109 2.32 8.51 16.34
CA MET A 109 2.56 7.27 15.58
C MET A 109 2.03 7.43 14.16
N LYS A 110 2.75 8.19 13.34
CA LYS A 110 2.41 8.39 11.92
C LYS A 110 3.47 7.79 11.00
N PRO A 111 3.07 7.18 9.87
CA PRO A 111 4.02 6.75 8.86
C PRO A 111 4.66 7.97 8.20
N ASN A 112 5.98 7.93 8.06
CA ASN A 112 6.81 8.98 7.46
C ASN A 112 7.36 8.59 6.08
N THR A 113 7.17 7.33 5.67
CA THR A 113 7.65 6.78 4.41
C THR A 113 6.49 6.07 3.73
N VAL A 114 6.07 6.57 2.58
CA VAL A 114 5.00 5.99 1.76
C VAL A 114 5.64 5.15 0.67
N ILE A 115 5.16 3.92 0.53
CA ILE A 115 5.62 2.96 -0.46
C ILE A 115 4.50 2.77 -1.47
N VAL A 116 4.81 2.96 -2.75
CA VAL A 116 3.88 2.75 -3.86
C VAL A 116 4.44 1.65 -4.75
N ASN A 117 3.62 0.64 -5.06
CA ASN A 117 3.99 -0.37 -6.03
C ASN A 117 3.88 0.20 -7.46
N PHE A 118 4.97 0.09 -8.20
CA PHE A 118 5.00 0.32 -9.63
C PHE A 118 4.92 -1.03 -10.32
N SER A 119 3.68 -1.47 -10.60
CA SER A 119 3.46 -2.66 -11.40
C SER A 119 3.90 -2.38 -12.84
N GLY A 120 4.76 -3.25 -13.39
CA GLY A 120 5.43 -3.07 -14.68
C GLY A 120 4.51 -3.03 -15.91
N ASN A 121 3.19 -3.03 -15.73
CA ASN A 121 2.24 -2.90 -16.82
C ASN A 121 2.27 -1.50 -17.47
N PHE A 122 2.77 -0.46 -16.80
CA PHE A 122 3.12 0.81 -17.47
C PHE A 122 4.24 0.67 -18.51
N GLY A 123 5.05 -0.40 -18.46
CA GLY A 123 6.06 -0.70 -19.47
C GLY A 123 5.54 -1.62 -20.59
N LYS A 124 4.62 -2.54 -20.26
CA LYS A 124 4.05 -3.49 -21.24
C LYS A 124 2.91 -2.89 -22.07
N VAL A 125 2.08 -2.01 -21.52
CA VAL A 125 1.01 -1.30 -22.27
C VAL A 125 1.61 -0.44 -23.40
N PHE A 126 2.80 0.15 -23.18
CA PHE A 126 3.53 0.90 -24.22
C PHE A 126 4.26 0.02 -25.22
N ARG A 127 4.50 -1.27 -24.90
CA ARG A 127 5.06 -2.26 -25.84
C ARG A 127 3.98 -2.92 -26.70
N GLN A 128 2.72 -2.90 -26.25
CA GLN A 128 1.60 -3.58 -26.91
C GLN A 128 0.79 -2.73 -27.89
N GLN A 129 1.03 -1.41 -28.02
CA GLN A 129 0.57 -0.67 -29.22
C GLN A 129 1.21 -1.18 -30.54
N GLY A 130 2.08 -2.19 -30.47
CA GLY A 130 2.67 -2.87 -31.62
C GLY A 130 2.07 -4.22 -32.03
N ASN A 131 1.17 -4.87 -31.28
CA ASN A 131 0.52 -6.10 -31.76
C ASN A 131 -0.64 -6.57 -30.88
N SER A 132 -1.85 -6.51 -31.43
CA SER A 132 -3.03 -7.18 -30.90
C SER A 132 -3.00 -8.67 -31.23
N LYS A 133 -3.42 -9.53 -30.29
CA LYS A 133 -4.23 -10.75 -30.53
C LYS A 133 -4.66 -11.40 -29.21
N ASN A 134 -5.95 -11.72 -29.18
CA ASN A 134 -6.76 -12.47 -28.21
C ASN A 134 -6.07 -13.66 -27.51
N VAL A 135 -6.51 -14.01 -26.29
CA VAL A 135 -7.13 -15.30 -25.88
C VAL A 135 -7.55 -15.19 -24.39
N GLY A 136 -8.75 -15.67 -24.04
CA GLY A 136 -9.23 -15.76 -22.65
C GLY A 136 -9.04 -17.15 -22.02
N HIS A 137 -9.13 -17.24 -20.68
CA HIS A 137 -9.83 -18.30 -19.91
C HIS A 137 -9.56 -18.18 -18.39
N ILE A 138 -10.66 -18.29 -17.64
CA ILE A 138 -10.93 -18.71 -16.24
C ILE A 138 -9.76 -18.90 -15.24
N ARG A 139 -9.79 -18.02 -14.22
CA ARG A 139 -9.60 -18.18 -12.75
C ARG A 139 -8.64 -19.27 -12.25
N ASP A 140 -7.45 -18.83 -11.84
CA ASP A 140 -6.51 -19.61 -11.04
C ASP A 140 -6.02 -18.78 -9.84
N ARG A 141 -5.72 -19.41 -8.69
CA ARG A 141 -5.26 -18.70 -7.46
C ARG A 141 -3.89 -18.01 -7.62
N SER A 142 -3.26 -18.15 -8.79
CA SER A 142 -2.04 -17.47 -9.24
C SER A 142 -2.32 -16.19 -10.05
N SER A 143 -3.59 -15.89 -10.38
CA SER A 143 -3.97 -14.65 -11.05
C SER A 143 -4.55 -13.64 -10.05
N LEU A 144 -3.68 -13.08 -9.19
CA LEU A 144 -3.93 -11.71 -8.75
C LEU A 144 -3.95 -10.87 -10.02
N SER A 145 -5.10 -10.24 -10.30
CA SER A 145 -5.31 -9.38 -11.46
C SER A 145 -4.14 -8.42 -11.58
N VAL A 146 -3.40 -8.50 -12.70
CA VAL A 146 -2.31 -7.58 -13.03
C VAL A 146 -2.89 -6.24 -13.52
N ASP A 147 -4.09 -5.86 -13.08
CA ASP A 147 -4.68 -4.60 -13.50
C ASP A 147 -3.84 -3.48 -12.91
N PRO A 148 -3.40 -2.50 -13.71
CA PRO A 148 -2.52 -1.47 -13.19
C PRO A 148 -3.25 -0.68 -12.10
N THR A 149 -2.58 -0.48 -10.96
CA THR A 149 -3.13 0.28 -9.82
C THR A 149 -3.54 1.71 -10.20
N PHE A 150 -2.87 2.29 -11.19
CA PHE A 150 -3.21 3.60 -11.73
C PHE A 150 -3.62 3.45 -13.18
N GLU A 151 -4.60 4.22 -13.61
CA GLU A 151 -5.12 4.15 -14.98
C GLU A 151 -4.07 4.65 -15.98
N ASN A 152 -3.28 5.65 -15.57
CA ASN A 152 -2.31 6.31 -16.45
C ASN A 152 -1.07 6.82 -15.68
N LYS A 153 -0.04 7.21 -16.44
CA LYS A 153 1.23 7.71 -15.89
C LYS A 153 1.09 9.05 -15.17
N GLU A 154 0.13 9.87 -15.59
CA GLU A 154 -0.09 11.21 -15.04
C GLU A 154 -0.66 11.11 -13.63
N GLU A 155 -1.62 10.21 -13.41
CA GLU A 155 -2.20 9.89 -12.11
C GLU A 155 -1.14 9.35 -11.16
N PHE A 156 -0.32 8.39 -11.60
CA PHE A 156 0.81 7.89 -10.80
C PHE A 156 1.77 9.01 -10.41
N SER A 157 2.20 9.82 -11.38
CA SER A 157 3.15 10.91 -11.13
C SER A 157 2.55 11.96 -10.19
N ARG A 158 1.28 12.29 -10.36
CA ARG A 158 0.54 13.20 -9.49
C ARG A 158 0.44 12.67 -8.07
N THR A 159 0.11 11.40 -7.88
CA THR A 159 0.11 10.78 -6.55
C THR A 159 1.48 10.89 -5.88
N LEU A 160 2.58 10.65 -6.59
CA LEU A 160 3.91 10.79 -6.02
C LEU A 160 4.23 12.24 -5.62
N LEU A 161 3.86 13.22 -6.46
CA LEU A 161 4.04 14.64 -6.16
C LEU A 161 3.23 15.07 -4.95
N ASP A 162 1.95 14.67 -4.88
CA ASP A 162 1.08 15.01 -3.76
C ASP A 162 1.60 14.41 -2.44
N ILE A 163 2.19 13.20 -2.46
CA ILE A 163 2.82 12.61 -1.26
C ILE A 163 4.06 13.42 -0.82
N LEU A 164 4.87 13.90 -1.77
CA LEU A 164 6.02 14.75 -1.46
C LEU A 164 5.59 16.09 -0.87
N ASP A 165 4.48 16.66 -1.34
CA ASP A 165 3.90 17.90 -0.82
C ASP A 165 3.38 17.72 0.63
N VAL A 166 2.93 16.52 0.99
CA VAL A 166 2.61 16.12 2.38
C VAL A 166 3.88 15.92 3.25
N GLN A 167 5.07 16.18 2.70
CA GLN A 167 6.37 16.09 3.36
C GLN A 167 6.70 14.67 3.87
N LYS A 168 6.29 13.64 3.11
CA LYS A 168 6.66 12.25 3.38
C LYS A 168 7.74 11.76 2.43
N ASN A 169 8.55 10.81 2.90
CA ASN A 169 9.47 10.12 2.04
C ASN A 169 8.68 9.20 1.10
N VAL A 170 9.08 9.14 -0.17
CA VAL A 170 8.46 8.28 -1.17
C VAL A 170 9.42 7.16 -1.55
N VAL A 171 8.91 5.93 -1.58
CA VAL A 171 9.61 4.76 -2.08
C VAL A 171 8.77 4.14 -3.20
N VAL A 172 9.36 4.04 -4.38
CA VAL A 172 8.73 3.35 -5.50
C VAL A 172 9.28 1.92 -5.55
N ALA A 173 8.40 0.95 -5.36
CA ALA A 173 8.73 -0.47 -5.39
C ALA A 173 8.47 -1.01 -6.80
N CYS A 174 9.48 -1.55 -7.47
CA CYS A 174 9.33 -2.08 -8.83
C CYS A 174 9.67 -3.58 -8.85
N ASN A 175 9.04 -4.33 -9.76
CA ASN A 175 9.39 -5.72 -10.08
C ASN A 175 9.19 -6.74 -8.94
N PHE A 176 8.28 -6.47 -8.01
CA PHE A 176 7.93 -7.45 -6.98
C PHE A 176 7.03 -8.58 -7.51
N ASP A 177 6.41 -8.38 -8.68
CA ASP A 177 5.53 -9.35 -9.36
C ASP A 177 6.31 -10.44 -10.10
N ILE A 178 7.64 -10.34 -10.15
CA ILE A 178 8.48 -11.37 -10.76
C ILE A 178 8.57 -12.52 -9.76
N GLU A 179 8.07 -13.70 -10.13
CA GLU A 179 8.34 -14.95 -9.42
C GLU A 179 9.85 -15.22 -9.44
N THR A 180 10.58 -14.66 -8.49
CA THR A 180 11.99 -14.95 -8.30
C THR A 180 12.12 -16.29 -7.60
N TYR A 181 12.54 -17.29 -8.38
CA TYR A 181 13.09 -18.60 -8.02
C TYR A 181 12.08 -19.73 -7.70
N SER A 182 11.64 -20.41 -8.77
CA SER A 182 11.59 -21.87 -8.76
C SER A 182 13.02 -22.40 -8.88
N SER A 183 13.54 -22.98 -7.81
CA SER A 183 14.78 -23.77 -7.79
C SER A 183 14.59 -24.93 -6.82
#